data_AF-A0A266QB41-F1
#
_entry.id   AF-A0A266QB41-F1
#
_cell.length_a   1.000
_cell.length_b   1.000
_cell.length_c   1.000
_cell.angle_alpha   90.00
_cell.angle_beta   90.00
_cell.angle_gamma   90.00
#
_symmetry.space_group_name_H-M   'P 1'
#
loop_
_entity.id
_entity.type
_entity.pdbx_description
1 polymer ?
#
loop_
_entity_poly.entity_id
_entity_poly.type
_entity_poly.pdbx_seq_one_letter_code
_entity_poly.pdbx_strand_id
1 'polypeptide(L)'
;MQYTKPMVDLVYEIRRRVDATMKPSVKMANPDVLKELADYHHQSKDTITKALIKELLFMAGPEWAALLEPAAEAVKTDIPRQVVKVYRGQTVLQDATPEPSETPSPQAVHSEPVPTETAAAPAPAAEKPVRMYRGHPII
;
A
#
# COMPACT_ATOMS: atom_id res chain seq x y z
N MET A 1 -29.53 -15.19 4.54
CA MET A 1 -29.55 -13.73 4.30
C MET A 1 -30.95 -13.31 3.85
N GLN A 2 -31.41 -12.14 4.27
CA GLN A 2 -32.64 -11.53 3.76
C GLN A 2 -32.28 -10.40 2.80
N TYR A 3 -32.82 -10.44 1.59
CA TYR A 3 -32.64 -9.36 0.62
C TYR A 3 -33.54 -8.19 1.01
N THR A 4 -32.94 -7.03 1.22
CA THR A 4 -33.68 -5.78 1.43
C THR A 4 -34.15 -5.22 0.10
N LYS A 5 -35.22 -4.41 0.10
CA LYS A 5 -35.73 -3.72 -1.11
C LYS A 5 -34.63 -3.05 -1.95
N PRO A 6 -33.71 -2.24 -1.38
CA PRO A 6 -32.63 -1.62 -2.17
C PRO A 6 -31.67 -2.63 -2.81
N MET A 7 -31.37 -3.76 -2.13
CA MET A 7 -30.55 -4.81 -2.75
C MET A 7 -31.24 -5.42 -3.97
N VAL A 8 -32.57 -5.60 -3.92
CA VAL A 8 -33.35 -6.11 -5.06
C VAL A 8 -33.26 -5.16 -6.25
N ASP A 9 -33.39 -3.85 -6.01
CA ASP A 9 -33.30 -2.84 -7.05
C ASP A 9 -31.91 -2.86 -7.72
N LEU A 10 -30.82 -2.99 -6.94
CA LEU A 10 -29.46 -3.16 -7.46
C LEU A 10 -29.32 -4.42 -8.33
N VAL A 11 -29.87 -5.57 -7.91
CA VAL A 11 -29.85 -6.80 -8.73
C VAL A 11 -30.55 -6.58 -10.06
N TYR A 12 -31.72 -5.91 -10.07
CA TYR A 12 -32.44 -5.62 -11.30
C TYR A 12 -31.69 -4.67 -12.21
N GLU A 13 -31.00 -3.67 -11.65
CA GLU A 13 -30.22 -2.72 -12.43
C GLU A 13 -28.98 -3.39 -13.04
N ILE A 14 -28.27 -4.23 -12.27
CA ILE A 14 -27.16 -5.04 -12.77
C ILE A 14 -27.64 -5.95 -13.91
N ARG A 15 -28.78 -6.65 -13.73
CA ARG A 15 -29.35 -7.54 -14.76
C ARG A 15 -29.69 -6.83 -16.08
N ARG A 16 -30.00 -5.53 -16.05
CA ARG A 16 -30.26 -4.74 -17.25
C ARG A 16 -28.99 -4.42 -18.05
N ARG A 17 -27.84 -4.35 -17.37
CA ARG A 17 -26.54 -3.95 -17.95
C ARG A 17 -25.67 -5.14 -18.35
N VAL A 18 -25.86 -6.28 -17.70
CA VAL A 18 -25.09 -7.51 -17.92
C VAL A 18 -25.48 -8.21 -19.23
N ASP A 19 -24.49 -8.89 -19.85
CA ASP A 19 -24.64 -9.65 -21.09
C ASP A 19 -25.71 -10.75 -21.01
N ALA A 20 -26.31 -11.08 -22.16
CA ALA A 20 -27.41 -12.04 -22.24
C ALA A 20 -27.07 -13.44 -21.70
N THR A 21 -25.81 -13.84 -21.76
CA THR A 21 -25.28 -15.11 -21.23
C THR A 21 -25.33 -15.18 -19.70
N MET A 22 -25.16 -14.05 -19.01
CA MET A 22 -25.12 -13.95 -17.55
C MET A 22 -26.46 -13.50 -16.93
N LYS A 23 -27.44 -13.08 -17.75
CA LYS A 23 -28.80 -12.76 -17.28
C LYS A 23 -29.53 -13.87 -16.49
N PRO A 24 -29.40 -15.19 -16.79
CA PRO A 24 -30.03 -16.23 -15.98
C PRO A 24 -29.33 -16.48 -14.66
N SER A 25 -28.04 -16.12 -14.57
CA SER A 25 -27.20 -16.18 -13.38
C SER A 25 -27.56 -15.09 -12.37
N VAL A 26 -27.83 -13.88 -12.84
CA VAL A 26 -28.28 -12.73 -12.02
C VAL A 26 -29.80 -12.83 -11.72
N LYS A 27 -30.19 -13.83 -10.91
CA LYS A 27 -31.58 -14.02 -10.43
C LYS A 27 -31.63 -14.28 -8.94
N MET A 28 -32.60 -13.69 -8.24
CA MET A 28 -32.75 -13.87 -6.78
C MET A 28 -32.99 -15.33 -6.32
N ALA A 29 -33.43 -16.19 -7.25
CA ALA A 29 -33.63 -17.61 -6.97
C ALA A 29 -32.30 -18.39 -6.83
N ASN A 30 -31.19 -17.83 -7.31
CA ASN A 30 -29.89 -18.47 -7.23
C ASN A 30 -29.19 -18.04 -5.91
N PRO A 31 -28.83 -18.97 -5.01
CA PRO A 31 -28.10 -18.64 -3.80
C PRO A 31 -26.65 -18.18 -4.07
N ASP A 32 -26.09 -18.51 -5.24
CA ASP A 32 -24.70 -18.22 -5.59
C ASP A 32 -24.53 -16.93 -6.43
N VAL A 33 -25.58 -16.11 -6.58
CA VAL A 33 -25.55 -14.84 -7.35
C VAL A 33 -24.39 -13.95 -6.93
N LEU A 34 -24.13 -13.84 -5.63
CA LEU A 34 -23.09 -12.96 -5.11
C LEU A 34 -21.68 -13.40 -5.53
N LYS A 35 -21.45 -14.71 -5.63
CA LYS A 35 -20.16 -15.27 -6.09
C LYS A 35 -19.98 -15.05 -7.59
N GLU A 36 -21.00 -15.38 -8.37
CA GLU A 36 -20.98 -15.19 -9.82
C GLU A 36 -20.81 -13.70 -10.19
N LEU A 37 -21.42 -12.80 -9.43
CA LEU A 37 -21.23 -11.35 -9.58
C LEU A 37 -19.82 -10.90 -9.18
N ALA A 38 -19.21 -11.51 -8.16
CA ALA A 38 -17.82 -11.22 -7.79
C ALA A 38 -16.86 -11.65 -8.91
N ASP A 39 -17.04 -12.84 -9.47
CA ASP A 39 -16.25 -13.31 -10.64
C ASP A 39 -16.43 -12.37 -11.84
N TYR A 40 -17.68 -11.97 -12.10
CA TYR A 40 -18.01 -11.05 -13.18
C TYR A 40 -17.43 -9.64 -12.95
N HIS A 41 -17.28 -9.18 -11.70
CA HIS A 41 -16.63 -7.92 -11.39
C HIS A 41 -15.16 -7.89 -11.86
N HIS A 42 -14.45 -9.02 -11.78
CA HIS A 42 -13.08 -9.13 -12.28
C HIS A 42 -13.02 -9.18 -13.82
N GLN A 43 -13.97 -9.87 -14.46
CA GLN A 43 -14.02 -10.05 -15.92
C GLN A 43 -14.55 -8.82 -16.67
N SER A 44 -15.51 -8.11 -16.08
CA SER A 44 -16.16 -6.97 -16.71
C SER A 44 -15.21 -5.78 -16.86
N LYS A 45 -15.43 -4.96 -17.89
CA LYS A 45 -14.73 -3.67 -18.10
C LYS A 45 -15.61 -2.46 -17.75
N ASP A 46 -16.92 -2.65 -17.65
CA ASP A 46 -17.86 -1.58 -17.35
C ASP A 46 -17.72 -1.10 -15.89
N THR A 47 -17.32 0.16 -15.73
CA THR A 47 -17.12 0.79 -14.43
C THR A 47 -18.42 0.93 -13.66
N ILE A 48 -19.55 1.14 -14.34
CA ILE A 48 -20.85 1.31 -13.69
C ILE A 48 -21.31 -0.01 -13.10
N THR A 49 -21.24 -1.08 -13.89
CA THR A 49 -21.60 -2.43 -13.41
C THR A 49 -20.68 -2.86 -12.25
N LYS A 50 -19.38 -2.54 -12.29
CA LYS A 50 -18.49 -2.77 -11.15
C LYS A 50 -18.90 -2.01 -9.89
N ALA A 51 -19.28 -0.74 -10.02
CA ALA A 51 -19.72 0.07 -8.89
C ALA A 51 -21.00 -0.49 -8.26
N LEU A 52 -21.99 -0.88 -9.06
CA LEU A 52 -23.23 -1.48 -8.58
C LEU A 52 -22.98 -2.82 -7.87
N ILE A 53 -22.08 -3.65 -8.40
CA ILE A 53 -21.72 -4.92 -7.78
C ILE A 53 -21.01 -4.68 -6.43
N LYS A 54 -20.09 -3.70 -6.35
CA LYS A 54 -19.45 -3.31 -5.08
C LYS A 54 -20.46 -2.85 -4.04
N GLU A 55 -21.40 -2.00 -4.41
CA GLU A 55 -22.45 -1.51 -3.52
C GLU A 55 -23.31 -2.66 -3.00
N LEU A 56 -23.75 -3.54 -3.90
CA LEU A 56 -24.56 -4.70 -3.54
C LEU A 56 -23.83 -5.64 -2.57
N LEU A 57 -22.55 -5.93 -2.82
CA LEU A 57 -21.76 -6.82 -1.97
C LEU A 57 -21.41 -6.15 -0.62
N PHE A 58 -21.21 -4.83 -0.59
CA PHE A 58 -21.08 -4.07 0.65
C PHE A 58 -22.35 -4.15 1.52
N MET A 59 -23.52 -4.06 0.91
CA MET A 59 -24.81 -4.22 1.60
C MET A 59 -25.06 -5.67 2.06
N ALA A 60 -24.55 -6.66 1.32
CA ALA A 60 -24.66 -8.07 1.68
C ALA A 60 -23.83 -8.43 2.92
N GLY A 61 -22.66 -7.80 3.09
CA GLY A 61 -21.83 -7.92 4.29
C GLY A 61 -20.33 -7.90 4.00
N PRO A 62 -19.50 -7.80 5.06
CA PRO A 62 -18.05 -7.66 4.92
C PRO A 62 -17.37 -8.90 4.30
N GLU A 63 -17.94 -10.09 4.50
CA GLU A 63 -17.44 -11.34 3.91
C GLU A 63 -17.46 -11.31 2.38
N TRP A 64 -18.45 -10.63 1.80
CA TRP A 64 -18.62 -10.50 0.36
C TRP A 64 -17.75 -9.38 -0.18
N ALA A 65 -17.68 -8.25 0.52
CA ALA A 65 -16.79 -7.15 0.17
C ALA A 65 -15.32 -7.58 0.07
N ALA A 66 -14.89 -8.47 0.97
CA ALA A 66 -13.54 -9.03 0.99
C ALA A 66 -13.18 -9.87 -0.24
N LEU A 67 -14.16 -10.35 -1.01
CA LEU A 67 -13.92 -11.08 -2.26
C LEU A 67 -13.63 -10.15 -3.44
N LEU A 68 -14.10 -8.89 -3.41
CA LEU A 68 -13.83 -7.92 -4.49
C LEU A 68 -12.55 -7.14 -4.30
N GLU A 69 -12.18 -6.93 -3.03
CA GLU A 69 -10.80 -6.60 -2.76
C GLU A 69 -10.03 -7.67 -3.49
N PRO A 70 -9.24 -7.32 -4.54
CA PRO A 70 -8.30 -8.29 -5.01
C PRO A 70 -7.60 -8.69 -3.72
N ALA A 71 -7.61 -10.00 -3.41
CA ALA A 71 -6.56 -10.52 -2.57
C ALA A 71 -5.35 -9.76 -3.06
N ALA A 72 -4.72 -8.99 -2.19
CA ALA A 72 -3.42 -8.50 -2.51
C ALA A 72 -2.58 -9.78 -2.70
N GLU A 73 -2.68 -10.47 -3.85
CA GLU A 73 -1.64 -10.42 -4.85
C GLU A 73 -0.93 -9.09 -4.66
N ALA A 74 -0.10 -9.10 -3.62
CA ALA A 74 1.27 -8.78 -3.74
C ALA A 74 1.40 -7.82 -4.91
N VAL A 75 1.11 -6.56 -4.60
CA VAL A 75 2.01 -5.53 -5.07
C VAL A 75 3.38 -5.98 -4.53
N LYS A 76 4.02 -6.95 -5.20
CA LYS A 76 5.45 -7.13 -5.32
C LYS A 76 5.93 -5.93 -6.10
N THR A 77 5.73 -4.78 -5.49
CA THR A 77 6.68 -3.71 -5.51
C THR A 77 7.43 -3.95 -4.20
N ASP A 78 8.59 -4.59 -4.11
CA ASP A 78 9.79 -4.36 -4.93
C ASP A 78 9.77 -3.02 -5.67
N ILE A 79 9.25 -1.97 -5.01
CA ILE A 79 9.77 -0.63 -5.24
C ILE A 79 11.00 -0.62 -4.33
N PRO A 80 12.22 -0.81 -4.87
CA PRO A 80 13.41 -0.66 -4.07
C PRO A 80 13.38 0.74 -3.47
N ARG A 81 13.53 0.82 -2.15
CA ARG A 81 13.58 2.10 -1.44
C ARG A 81 14.84 2.82 -1.90
N GLN A 82 14.71 3.72 -2.87
CA GLN A 82 15.84 4.44 -3.43
C GLN A 82 16.44 5.37 -2.37
N VAL A 83 17.73 5.20 -2.11
CA VAL A 83 18.49 6.03 -1.17
C VAL A 83 19.41 6.93 -1.99
N VAL A 84 19.27 8.24 -1.81
CA VAL A 84 20.16 9.24 -2.42
C VAL A 84 21.39 9.39 -1.54
N LYS A 85 22.54 8.90 -2.00
CA LYS A 85 23.84 9.18 -1.36
C LYS A 85 24.50 10.36 -2.07
N VAL A 86 25.02 11.30 -1.27
CA VAL A 86 25.74 12.48 -1.78
C VAL A 86 27.20 12.36 -1.37
N TYR A 87 28.10 12.23 -2.34
CA TYR A 87 29.54 12.22 -2.10
C TYR A 87 30.19 13.38 -2.85
N ARG A 88 30.89 14.28 -2.13
CA ARG A 88 31.62 15.43 -2.69
C ARG A 88 30.81 16.25 -3.73
N GLY A 89 29.52 16.47 -3.45
CA GLY A 89 28.63 17.27 -4.31
C GLY A 89 27.99 16.50 -5.48
N GLN A 90 28.30 15.22 -5.67
CA GLN A 90 27.68 14.39 -6.71
C GLN A 90 26.58 13.50 -6.09
N THR A 91 25.38 13.53 -6.68
CA THR A 91 24.23 12.72 -6.23
C THR A 91 24.15 11.42 -7.01
N VAL A 92 24.16 10.29 -6.31
CA VAL A 92 23.97 8.96 -6.89
C VAL A 92 22.70 8.34 -6.28
N LEU A 93 21.76 7.94 -7.13
CA LEU A 93 20.61 7.12 -6.71
C LEU A 93 21.05 5.65 -6.65
N GLN A 94 20.87 5.02 -5.49
CA GLN A 94 21.11 3.59 -5.31
C GLN A 94 19.84 2.93 -4.78
N ASP A 95 19.49 1.78 -5.36
CA ASP A 95 18.38 0.93 -4.90
C ASP A 95 18.80 0.21 -3.60
N ALA A 96 18.01 0.37 -2.52
CA ALA A 96 18.26 -0.36 -1.29
C ALA A 96 17.84 -1.83 -1.44
N THR A 97 18.81 -2.72 -1.61
CA THR A 97 18.65 -4.15 -1.35
C THR A 97 18.36 -4.36 0.15
N PRO A 98 17.31 -5.09 0.53
CA PRO A 98 17.12 -5.52 1.92
C PRO A 98 18.11 -6.65 2.23
N GLU A 99 19.12 -6.37 3.06
CA GLU A 99 20.03 -7.40 3.58
C GLU A 99 19.37 -8.20 4.73
N PRO A 100 19.45 -9.54 4.73
CA PRO A 100 19.41 -10.33 5.94
C PRO A 100 20.83 -10.76 6.32
N SER A 101 21.35 -10.33 7.47
CA SER A 101 22.09 -11.19 8.41
C SER A 101 22.83 -10.39 9.48
N GLU A 102 22.60 -10.79 10.72
CA GLU A 102 23.29 -10.44 11.95
C GLU A 102 24.82 -10.78 11.90
N THR A 103 25.66 -9.84 12.38
CA THR A 103 26.93 -9.91 13.20
C THR A 103 27.94 -11.08 13.07
N PRO A 104 29.23 -10.99 13.54
CA PRO A 104 29.98 -9.89 14.20
C PRO A 104 31.46 -9.68 13.73
N SER A 105 32.11 -8.69 14.36
CA SER A 105 33.53 -8.26 14.27
C SER A 105 34.59 -9.36 14.50
N PRO A 106 35.87 -9.13 14.09
CA PRO A 106 36.96 -9.29 15.06
C PRO A 106 37.96 -8.12 15.10
N GLN A 107 38.61 -8.03 16.28
CA GLN A 107 39.45 -6.99 16.86
C GLN A 107 40.90 -6.96 16.31
N ALA A 108 41.61 -5.83 16.40
CA ALA A 108 42.78 -5.56 17.30
C ALA A 108 43.96 -5.09 16.41
N VAL A 109 44.93 -4.21 16.74
CA VAL A 109 45.64 -3.91 17.99
C VAL A 109 46.42 -2.58 17.88
N HIS A 110 46.75 -2.02 19.05
CA HIS A 110 47.42 -0.78 19.47
C HIS A 110 48.84 -0.46 18.93
N SER A 111 49.25 0.83 18.99
CA SER A 111 50.38 1.34 19.83
C SER A 111 50.51 2.89 19.80
N GLU A 112 50.62 3.50 20.99
CA GLU A 112 50.80 4.91 21.45
C GLU A 112 52.23 5.49 21.23
N PRO A 113 52.76 6.61 21.84
CA PRO A 113 52.25 7.60 22.87
C PRO A 113 52.55 9.14 22.64
N VAL A 114 51.72 10.13 23.10
CA VAL A 114 51.75 11.02 24.34
C VAL A 114 52.62 12.33 24.21
N PRO A 115 52.40 13.48 24.91
CA PRO A 115 51.21 14.31 25.25
C PRO A 115 51.43 15.85 25.04
N THR A 116 50.44 16.73 25.31
CA THR A 116 50.59 17.93 26.19
C THR A 116 49.23 18.60 26.43
N GLU A 117 49.02 18.82 27.72
CA GLU A 117 47.97 19.45 28.50
C GLU A 117 47.63 20.90 28.11
N THR A 118 46.34 21.28 28.13
CA THR A 118 45.82 22.53 28.74
C THR A 118 44.28 22.55 28.69
N ALA A 119 43.70 22.92 29.82
CA ALA A 119 42.29 22.90 30.18
C ALA A 119 41.40 24.00 29.54
N ALA A 120 40.07 23.77 29.54
CA ALA A 120 39.00 24.69 30.01
C ALA A 120 37.71 24.78 29.13
N ALA A 121 36.62 24.17 29.65
CA ALA A 121 35.21 24.63 29.66
C ALA A 121 34.40 24.82 28.32
N PRO A 122 33.05 25.00 28.36
CA PRO A 122 32.05 23.96 28.13
C PRO A 122 31.25 24.10 26.80
N ALA A 123 30.56 23.01 26.43
CA ALA A 123 29.71 22.89 25.24
C ALA A 123 28.54 23.91 25.16
N PRO A 124 28.16 24.35 23.95
CA PRO A 124 26.78 24.76 23.67
C PRO A 124 26.01 23.64 22.95
N ALA A 125 24.76 23.47 23.36
CA ALA A 125 23.80 22.51 22.84
C ALA A 125 23.63 22.64 21.32
N ALA A 126 23.74 21.50 20.63
CA ALA A 126 23.52 21.40 19.20
C ALA A 126 22.03 21.59 18.86
N GLU A 127 21.64 22.83 18.55
CA GLU A 127 20.38 23.12 17.88
C GLU A 127 20.41 22.54 16.47
N LYS A 128 19.41 21.71 16.15
CA LYS A 128 19.32 20.96 14.89
C LYS A 128 19.18 21.97 13.72
N PRO A 129 19.94 21.82 12.63
CA PRO A 129 19.88 22.76 11.51
C PRO A 129 18.50 22.74 10.84
N VAL A 130 17.82 23.88 10.82
CA VAL A 130 16.50 24.07 10.20
C VAL A 130 16.64 24.07 8.67
N ARG A 131 15.89 23.20 8.00
CA ARG A 131 15.84 23.17 6.53
C ARG A 131 14.98 24.32 6.02
N MET A 132 15.54 25.16 5.16
CA MET A 132 14.83 26.26 4.51
C MET A 132 14.49 25.91 3.06
N TYR A 133 13.29 26.26 2.61
CA TYR A 133 12.89 26.20 1.19
C TYR A 133 12.38 27.56 0.73
N ARG A 134 12.99 28.10 -0.33
CA ARG A 134 12.68 29.44 -0.88
C ARG A 134 12.56 30.52 0.22
N GLY A 135 13.53 30.53 1.14
CA GLY A 135 13.61 31.50 2.22
C GLY A 135 12.65 31.28 3.40
N HIS A 136 11.87 30.19 3.40
CA HIS A 136 10.95 29.88 4.50
C HIS A 136 11.37 28.60 5.23
N PRO A 137 11.33 28.58 6.57
CA PRO A 137 11.64 27.38 7.35
C PRO A 137 10.54 26.33 7.15
N ILE A 138 10.94 25.09 6.91
CA ILE A 138 10.04 23.94 6.88
C ILE A 138 10.01 23.37 8.30
N ILE A 139 8.84 23.37 8.94
CA ILE A 139 8.58 22.83 10.29
C ILE A 139 8.22 21.35 10.19
#